data_AF-A0A2E3H3N0-F1
#
_entry.id   AF-A0A2E3H3N0-F1
#
_cell.length_a   1.000
_cell.length_b   1.000
_cell.length_c   1.000
_cell.angle_alpha   90.00
_cell.angle_beta   90.00
_cell.angle_gamma   90.00
#
_symmetry.space_group_name_H-M   'P 1'
#
loop_
_entity.id
_entity.type
_entity.pdbx_description
1 polymer ?
#
loop_
_entity_poly.entity_id
_entity_poly.type
_entity_poly.pdbx_seq_one_letter_code
_entity_poly.pdbx_strand_id
1 'polypeptide(L)'
;MKIKIKKQGKQKEFKLISKWEDVTLEKWIKLIDFKKGTKTEEAKETIALLSNIPKDIITQLELKDVVLIMGKLVEFQEKQNHSLKRIIKIDDEEFGFHPDLEAITLGEYADLEQFIKLGIEDYLPEIMAILYRPIVEKEGNLYTIKAYEGNIKLRAEKMKKMSAEQVQSALVFFYLLGNVSITTTESFLTERLKGTKKQ
;
A
#
# COMPACT_ATOMS: atom_id res chain seq x y z
N MET A 1 2.01 -5.09 19.15
CA MET A 1 2.88 -5.17 20.35
C MET A 1 2.27 -4.46 21.56
N LYS A 2 2.79 -4.64 22.78
CA LYS A 2 2.34 -3.88 23.97
C LYS A 2 3.30 -2.75 24.33
N ILE A 3 2.77 -1.58 24.71
CA ILE A 3 3.52 -0.42 25.17
C ILE A 3 3.09 -0.07 26.58
N LYS A 4 4.06 0.18 27.45
CA LYS A 4 3.84 0.56 28.85
C LYS A 4 4.01 2.07 28.97
N ILE A 5 2.94 2.77 29.33
CA ILE A 5 2.96 4.20 29.61
C ILE A 5 2.86 4.37 31.12
N LYS A 6 3.81 5.10 31.72
CA LYS A 6 3.80 5.44 33.15
C LYS A 6 3.26 6.84 33.33
N LYS A 7 2.20 6.98 34.13
CA LYS A 7 1.65 8.29 34.52
C LYS A 7 1.31 8.27 36.01
N GLN A 8 1.83 9.25 36.77
CA GLN A 8 1.53 9.43 38.20
C GLN A 8 1.69 8.13 39.02
N GLY A 9 2.76 7.37 38.79
CA GLY A 9 3.02 6.10 39.49
C GLY A 9 2.16 4.91 39.05
N LYS A 10 1.16 5.09 38.18
CA LYS A 10 0.36 4.01 37.59
C LYS A 10 0.88 3.68 36.19
N GLN A 11 1.18 2.40 35.97
CA GLN A 11 1.58 1.88 34.66
C GLN A 11 0.36 1.31 33.95
N LYS A 12 0.06 1.79 32.74
CA LYS A 12 -0.99 1.23 31.88
C LYS A 12 -0.37 0.60 30.64
N GLU A 13 -0.90 -0.54 30.23
CA GLU A 13 -0.50 -1.23 29.00
C GLU A 13 -1.48 -0.94 27.87
N PHE A 14 -0.94 -0.58 26.71
CA PHE A 14 -1.68 -0.32 25.48
C PHE A 14 -1.17 -1.22 24.36
N LYS A 15 -2.04 -1.52 23.40
CA LYS A 15 -1.73 -2.25 22.17
C LYS A 15 -1.37 -1.24 21.08
N LEU A 16 -0.21 -1.43 20.48
CA LEU A 16 0.18 -0.87 19.19
C LEU A 16 0.11 -1.99 18.14
N ILE A 17 0.03 -1.68 16.85
CA ILE A 17 0.32 -2.65 15.78
C ILE A 17 1.62 -3.42 16.04
N SER A 18 1.73 -4.61 15.45
CA SER A 18 2.89 -5.50 15.59
C SER A 18 3.74 -5.57 14.33
N LYS A 19 3.11 -5.35 13.18
CA LYS A 19 3.69 -5.39 11.84
C LYS A 19 2.91 -4.45 10.92
N TRP A 20 3.52 -4.04 9.83
CA TRP A 20 2.87 -3.13 8.88
C TRP A 20 1.68 -3.75 8.15
N GLU A 21 1.68 -5.07 7.98
CA GLU A 21 0.54 -5.83 7.44
C GLU A 21 -0.75 -5.65 8.28
N ASP A 22 -0.65 -5.27 9.55
CA ASP A 22 -1.82 -4.99 10.42
C ASP A 22 -2.53 -3.67 10.05
N VAL A 23 -1.91 -2.84 9.21
CA VAL A 23 -2.47 -1.57 8.72
C VAL A 23 -3.28 -1.85 7.46
N THR A 24 -4.55 -1.46 7.42
CA THR A 24 -5.38 -1.58 6.21
C THR A 24 -5.15 -0.40 5.26
N LEU A 25 -5.49 -0.55 3.98
CA LEU A 25 -5.46 0.54 3.00
C LEU A 25 -6.27 1.75 3.48
N GLU A 26 -7.45 1.52 4.07
CA GLU A 26 -8.26 2.60 4.63
C GLU A 26 -7.51 3.41 5.70
N LYS A 27 -6.77 2.72 6.59
CA LYS A 27 -5.95 3.40 7.60
C LYS A 27 -4.78 4.11 6.94
N TRP A 28 -4.15 3.49 5.94
CA TRP A 28 -3.00 4.06 5.27
C TRP A 28 -3.35 5.36 4.53
N ILE A 29 -4.51 5.44 3.87
CA ILE A 29 -5.02 6.68 3.25
C ILE A 29 -5.12 7.80 4.30
N LYS A 30 -5.68 7.51 5.48
CA LYS A 30 -5.73 8.50 6.59
C LYS A 30 -4.33 8.94 7.03
N LEU A 31 -3.36 8.02 7.09
CA LEU A 31 -1.96 8.37 7.41
C LEU A 31 -1.34 9.31 6.37
N ILE A 32 -1.67 9.14 5.09
CA ILE A 32 -1.24 10.05 4.01
C ILE A 32 -1.84 11.44 4.25
N ASP A 33 -3.13 11.52 4.57
CA ASP A 33 -3.79 12.79 4.86
C ASP A 33 -3.21 13.50 6.09
N PHE A 34 -2.84 12.75 7.14
CA PHE A 34 -2.22 13.33 8.34
C PHE A 34 -0.88 14.02 8.05
N LYS A 35 -0.14 13.59 7.03
CA LYS A 35 1.11 14.25 6.61
C LYS A 35 0.91 15.67 6.05
N LYS A 36 -0.32 16.01 5.64
CA LYS A 36 -0.67 17.36 5.16
C LYS A 36 -0.79 18.37 6.33
N GLY A 37 -0.88 17.88 7.57
CA GLY A 37 -0.97 18.69 8.79
C GLY A 37 0.37 19.07 9.42
N THR A 38 0.33 19.55 10.67
CA THR A 38 1.56 19.81 11.45
C THR A 38 2.19 18.50 11.93
N LYS A 39 3.50 18.48 12.20
CA LYS A 39 4.19 17.28 12.71
C LYS A 39 3.62 16.77 14.03
N THR A 40 3.18 17.67 14.90
CA THR A 40 2.52 17.33 16.17
C THR A 40 1.18 16.64 15.94
N GLU A 41 0.38 17.17 15.00
CA GLU A 41 -0.91 16.59 14.64
C GLU A 41 -0.74 15.22 13.97
N GLU A 42 0.18 15.13 13.01
CA GLU A 42 0.56 13.89 12.33
C GLU A 42 0.90 12.78 13.33
N ALA A 43 1.79 13.07 14.30
CA ALA A 43 2.19 12.10 15.32
C ALA A 43 1.02 11.68 16.20
N LYS A 44 0.22 12.64 16.68
CA LYS A 44 -0.93 12.37 17.55
C LYS A 44 -1.96 11.47 16.87
N GLU A 45 -2.35 11.82 15.64
CA GLU A 45 -3.36 11.10 14.86
C GLU A 45 -2.85 9.72 14.41
N THR A 46 -1.58 9.62 14.01
CA THR A 46 -0.94 8.35 13.64
C THR A 46 -0.91 7.38 14.81
N ILE A 47 -0.47 7.81 15.99
CA ILE A 47 -0.43 6.95 17.19
C ILE A 47 -1.84 6.54 17.57
N ALA A 48 -2.82 7.44 17.53
CA ALA A 48 -4.21 7.12 17.85
C ALA A 48 -4.81 6.10 16.87
N LEU A 49 -4.50 6.19 15.57
CA LEU A 49 -5.04 5.29 14.55
C LEU A 49 -4.43 3.88 14.61
N LEU A 50 -3.15 3.78 14.98
CA LEU A 50 -2.37 2.54 14.98
C LEU A 50 -2.24 1.89 16.36
N SER A 51 -2.91 2.45 17.37
CA SER A 51 -2.93 1.91 18.73
C SER A 51 -4.32 1.97 19.34
N ASN A 52 -4.46 1.44 20.55
CA ASN A 52 -5.63 1.67 21.39
C ASN A 52 -5.38 2.74 22.47
N ILE A 53 -4.39 3.61 22.28
CA ILE A 53 -4.07 4.71 23.20
C ILE A 53 -5.07 5.86 22.94
N PRO A 54 -5.83 6.29 23.95
CA PRO A 54 -6.70 7.46 23.85
C PRO A 54 -5.92 8.75 23.52
N LYS A 55 -6.49 9.64 22.70
CA LYS A 55 -5.84 10.88 22.26
C LYS A 55 -5.45 11.81 23.42
N ASP A 56 -6.25 11.87 24.48
CA ASP A 56 -5.97 12.62 25.70
C ASP A 56 -4.74 12.10 26.46
N ILE A 57 -4.46 10.79 26.35
CA ILE A 57 -3.24 10.20 26.92
C ILE A 57 -2.05 10.53 26.02
N ILE A 58 -2.21 10.48 24.69
CA ILE A 58 -1.16 10.79 23.72
C ILE A 58 -0.65 12.22 23.89
N THR A 59 -1.54 13.20 24.06
CA THR A 59 -1.15 14.61 24.24
C THR A 59 -0.41 14.88 25.55
N GLN A 60 -0.44 13.94 26.48
CA GLN A 60 0.23 14.03 27.78
C GLN A 60 1.53 13.22 27.84
N LEU A 61 1.91 12.54 26.75
CA LEU A 61 3.17 11.82 26.67
C LEU A 61 4.35 12.79 26.61
N GLU A 62 5.47 12.39 27.20
CA GLU A 62 6.73 13.09 27.01
C GLU A 62 7.16 12.94 25.54
N LEU A 63 7.79 13.98 24.98
CA LEU A 63 8.21 13.99 23.57
C LEU A 63 9.10 12.79 23.22
N LYS A 64 9.97 12.37 24.14
CA LYS A 64 10.85 11.19 23.95
C LYS A 64 10.06 9.90 23.74
N ASP A 65 8.91 9.75 24.40
CA ASP A 65 8.07 8.56 24.27
C ASP A 65 7.32 8.59 22.94
N VAL A 66 6.85 9.76 22.51
CA VAL A 66 6.24 9.95 21.18
C VAL A 66 7.24 9.61 20.07
N VAL A 67 8.47 10.11 20.17
CA VAL A 67 9.55 9.81 19.22
C VAL A 67 9.85 8.32 19.19
N LEU A 68 9.91 7.65 20.35
CA LEU A 68 10.13 6.20 20.43
C LEU A 68 9.00 5.41 19.77
N ILE A 69 7.74 5.80 19.98
CA ILE A 69 6.58 5.13 19.36
C ILE A 69 6.61 5.32 17.85
N MET A 70 6.82 6.54 17.37
CA MET A 70 6.90 6.85 15.94
C MET A 70 8.07 6.12 15.27
N GLY A 71 9.23 6.07 15.91
CA GLY A 71 10.39 5.32 15.41
C GLY A 71 10.09 3.82 15.23
N LYS A 72 9.35 3.20 16.15
CA LYS A 72 8.91 1.80 16.01
C LYS A 72 7.93 1.61 14.86
N LEU A 73 7.04 2.57 14.62
CA LEU A 73 6.11 2.51 13.50
C LEU A 73 6.86 2.57 12.16
N VAL A 74 7.87 3.44 12.06
CA VAL A 74 8.76 3.51 10.89
C VAL A 74 9.50 2.19 10.70
N GLU A 75 10.06 1.62 11.76
CA GLU A 75 10.75 0.32 11.72
C GLU A 75 9.83 -0.80 11.19
N PHE A 76 8.55 -0.82 11.58
CA PHE A 76 7.59 -1.79 11.05
C PHE A 76 7.32 -1.60 9.57
N GLN A 77 7.22 -0.35 9.11
CA GLN A 77 7.02 -0.03 7.70
C GLN A 77 8.25 -0.40 6.85
N GLU A 78 9.46 -0.21 7.36
CA GLU A 78 10.71 -0.55 6.66
C GLU A 78 10.95 -2.06 6.59
N LYS A 79 10.53 -2.82 7.60
CA LYS A 79 10.71 -4.28 7.66
C LYS A 79 9.65 -5.09 6.91
N GLN A 80 8.69 -4.42 6.29
CA GLN A 80 7.62 -5.09 5.56
C GLN A 80 8.15 -5.89 4.37
N ASN A 81 7.35 -6.83 3.88
CA ASN A 81 7.70 -7.56 2.66
C ASN A 81 7.27 -6.78 1.41
N HIS A 82 8.22 -6.48 0.53
CA HIS A 82 7.98 -5.76 -0.72
C HIS A 82 7.68 -6.67 -1.93
N SER A 83 7.73 -7.99 -1.77
CA SER A 83 7.42 -8.94 -2.84
C SER A 83 5.93 -8.84 -3.22
N LEU A 84 5.64 -8.71 -4.51
CA LEU A 84 4.27 -8.67 -5.02
C LEU A 84 3.45 -9.86 -4.52
N LYS A 85 2.33 -9.59 -3.85
CA LYS A 85 1.36 -10.61 -3.43
C LYS A 85 0.37 -10.89 -4.55
N ARG A 86 0.67 -11.87 -5.41
CA ARG A 86 -0.19 -12.21 -6.56
C ARG A 86 -1.61 -12.64 -6.18
N ILE A 87 -1.77 -13.33 -5.05
CA ILE A 87 -3.07 -13.72 -4.54
C ILE A 87 -3.20 -13.16 -3.13
N ILE A 88 -4.33 -12.51 -2.86
CA ILE A 88 -4.69 -12.00 -1.55
C ILE A 88 -6.07 -12.53 -1.16
N LYS A 89 -6.33 -12.59 0.15
CA LYS A 89 -7.64 -12.94 0.68
C LYS A 89 -8.21 -11.74 1.44
N ILE A 90 -9.43 -11.34 1.09
CA ILE A 90 -10.17 -10.29 1.78
C ILE A 90 -11.48 -10.91 2.25
N ASP A 91 -11.72 -10.89 3.55
CA ASP A 91 -12.79 -11.66 4.20
C ASP A 91 -12.69 -13.15 3.80
N ASP A 92 -13.68 -13.69 3.09
CA ASP A 92 -13.74 -15.08 2.62
C ASP A 92 -13.48 -15.26 1.11
N GLU A 93 -13.15 -14.18 0.39
CA GLU A 93 -12.98 -14.18 -1.06
C GLU A 93 -11.50 -14.00 -1.45
N GLU A 94 -11.02 -14.80 -2.41
CA GLU A 94 -9.68 -14.68 -2.97
C GLU A 94 -9.67 -13.73 -4.18
N PHE A 95 -8.71 -12.82 -4.19
CA PHE A 95 -8.46 -11.89 -5.28
C PHE A 95 -7.08 -12.16 -5.88
N GLY A 96 -7.01 -12.18 -7.20
CA GLY A 96 -5.78 -12.32 -7.97
C GLY A 96 -5.37 -10.98 -8.56
N PHE A 97 -4.07 -10.67 -8.48
CA PHE A 97 -3.44 -9.60 -9.23
C PHE A 97 -3.51 -9.91 -10.72
N HIS A 98 -3.63 -8.89 -11.57
CA HIS A 98 -3.74 -9.07 -13.02
C HIS A 98 -2.58 -9.94 -13.56
N PRO A 99 -2.87 -11.14 -14.12
CA PRO A 99 -1.83 -12.11 -14.46
C PRO A 99 -1.03 -11.72 -15.71
N ASP A 100 -1.63 -10.94 -16.60
CA ASP A 100 -1.07 -10.49 -17.88
C ASP A 100 -1.45 -9.03 -18.10
N LEU A 101 -0.45 -8.15 -18.02
CA LEU A 101 -0.65 -6.70 -18.20
C LEU A 101 -0.67 -6.28 -19.68
N GLU A 102 -0.27 -7.16 -20.62
CA GLU A 102 -0.38 -6.90 -22.06
C GLU A 102 -1.82 -7.10 -22.54
N ALA A 103 -2.57 -7.97 -21.85
CA ALA A 103 -3.97 -8.25 -22.13
C ALA A 103 -4.97 -7.29 -21.43
N ILE A 104 -4.52 -6.13 -20.93
CA ILE A 104 -5.43 -5.12 -20.39
C ILE A 104 -6.36 -4.61 -21.49
N THR A 105 -7.65 -4.52 -21.18
CA THR A 105 -8.64 -3.94 -22.07
C THR A 105 -8.49 -2.41 -22.14
N LEU A 106 -8.95 -1.80 -23.23
CA LEU A 106 -8.96 -0.34 -23.36
C LEU A 106 -9.73 0.36 -22.23
N GLY A 107 -10.82 -0.27 -21.76
CA GLY A 107 -11.61 0.25 -20.63
C GLY A 107 -10.83 0.23 -19.32
N GLU A 108 -10.15 -0.88 -19.00
CA GLU A 108 -9.27 -0.97 -17.83
C GLU A 108 -8.16 0.09 -17.87
N TYR A 109 -7.53 0.25 -19.04
CA TYR A 109 -6.49 1.25 -19.22
C TYR A 109 -7.00 2.68 -19.05
N ALA A 110 -8.14 3.02 -19.65
CA ALA A 110 -8.74 4.35 -19.56
C ALA A 110 -9.08 4.71 -18.10
N ASP A 111 -9.66 3.78 -17.34
CA ASP A 111 -10.00 4.00 -15.95
C ASP A 111 -8.74 4.13 -15.07
N LEU A 112 -7.72 3.27 -15.26
CA LEU A 112 -6.43 3.41 -14.58
C LEU A 112 -5.78 4.77 -14.88
N GLU A 113 -5.76 5.18 -16.15
CA GLU A 113 -5.19 6.45 -16.58
C GLU A 113 -5.92 7.62 -15.91
N GLN A 114 -7.25 7.59 -15.88
CA GLN A 114 -8.06 8.61 -15.24
C GLN A 114 -7.78 8.71 -13.74
N PHE A 115 -7.76 7.60 -13.01
CA PHE A 115 -7.52 7.61 -11.56
C PHE A 115 -6.11 8.08 -11.22
N ILE A 116 -5.10 7.66 -11.99
CA ILE A 116 -3.72 8.13 -11.81
C ILE A 116 -3.64 9.65 -12.05
N LYS A 117 -4.30 10.17 -13.09
CA LYS A 117 -4.34 11.62 -13.39
C LYS A 117 -5.02 12.44 -12.28
N LEU A 118 -6.08 11.90 -11.68
CA LEU A 118 -6.82 12.59 -10.61
C LEU A 118 -6.07 12.56 -9.27
N GLY A 119 -5.18 11.59 -9.06
CA GLY A 119 -4.32 11.49 -7.89
C GLY A 119 -4.28 10.07 -7.36
N ILE A 120 -3.12 9.40 -7.45
CA ILE A 120 -2.97 8.00 -7.03
C ILE A 120 -3.45 7.82 -5.59
N GLU A 121 -3.04 8.70 -4.68
CA GLU A 121 -3.34 8.60 -3.24
C GLU A 121 -4.84 8.61 -2.95
N ASP A 122 -5.60 9.42 -3.70
CA ASP A 122 -7.05 9.60 -3.52
C ASP A 122 -7.86 8.44 -4.10
N TYR A 123 -7.30 7.73 -5.10
CA TYR A 123 -7.97 6.66 -5.85
C TYR A 123 -7.29 5.29 -5.70
N LEU A 124 -6.46 5.10 -4.67
CA LEU A 124 -5.80 3.82 -4.40
C LEU A 124 -6.79 2.64 -4.34
N PRO A 125 -7.96 2.72 -3.68
CA PRO A 125 -8.91 1.61 -3.65
C PRO A 125 -9.44 1.22 -5.03
N GLU A 126 -9.73 2.20 -5.89
CA GLU A 126 -10.18 2.04 -7.26
C GLU A 126 -9.09 1.40 -8.13
N ILE A 127 -7.86 1.92 -8.04
CA ILE A 127 -6.70 1.37 -8.74
C ILE A 127 -6.49 -0.10 -8.33
N MET A 128 -6.53 -0.39 -7.02
CA MET A 128 -6.43 -1.77 -6.54
C MET A 128 -7.59 -2.65 -7.01
N ALA A 129 -8.80 -2.11 -7.19
CA ALA A 129 -9.95 -2.87 -7.69
C ALA A 129 -9.87 -3.22 -9.18
N ILE A 130 -9.06 -2.47 -9.94
CA ILE A 130 -8.73 -2.83 -11.32
C ILE A 130 -7.65 -3.91 -11.33
N LEU A 131 -6.59 -3.70 -10.52
CA LEU A 131 -5.44 -4.60 -10.47
C LEU A 131 -5.74 -5.95 -9.83
N TYR A 132 -6.59 -5.98 -8.80
CA TYR A 132 -7.00 -7.17 -8.07
C TYR A 132 -8.48 -7.47 -8.30
N ARG A 133 -8.76 -8.68 -8.79
CA ARG A 133 -10.11 -9.12 -9.10
C ARG A 133 -10.37 -10.52 -8.55
N PRO A 134 -11.64 -10.88 -8.26
CA PRO A 134 -11.98 -12.20 -7.76
C PRO A 134 -11.42 -13.30 -8.66
N ILE A 135 -10.83 -14.32 -8.06
CA ILE A 135 -10.34 -15.49 -8.80
C ILE A 135 -11.53 -16.35 -9.23
N VAL A 136 -11.54 -16.79 -10.49
CA VAL A 136 -12.60 -17.66 -11.05
C VAL A 136 -12.14 -19.11 -11.08
N GLU A 137 -10.95 -19.36 -11.62
CA GLU A 137 -10.33 -20.68 -11.67
C GLU A 137 -8.91 -20.59 -11.09
N LYS A 138 -8.47 -21.65 -10.43
CA LYS A 138 -7.15 -21.74 -9.81
C LYS A 138 -6.60 -23.16 -9.90
N GLU A 139 -5.42 -23.28 -10.48
CA GLU A 139 -4.66 -24.52 -10.54
C GLU A 139 -3.21 -24.26 -10.11
N GLY A 140 -2.88 -24.66 -8.87
CA GLY A 140 -1.59 -24.35 -8.26
C GLY A 140 -1.33 -22.84 -8.18
N ASN A 141 -0.36 -22.36 -8.97
CA ASN A 141 0.01 -20.95 -9.05
C ASN A 141 -0.65 -20.20 -10.23
N LEU A 142 -1.35 -20.93 -11.11
CA LEU A 142 -2.07 -20.36 -12.24
C LEU A 142 -3.49 -20.05 -11.80
N TYR A 143 -4.00 -18.89 -12.21
CA TYR A 143 -5.36 -18.47 -11.91
C TYR A 143 -5.89 -17.55 -12.99
N THR A 144 -7.21 -17.57 -13.14
CA THR A 144 -7.95 -16.59 -13.93
C THR A 144 -8.70 -15.66 -12.98
N ILE A 145 -8.92 -14.43 -13.42
CA ILE A 145 -9.65 -13.43 -12.64
C ILE A 145 -10.91 -13.00 -13.39
N LYS A 146 -11.90 -12.55 -12.63
CA LYS A 146 -13.18 -12.08 -13.18
C LYS A 146 -12.94 -10.98 -14.22
N ALA A 147 -13.67 -11.04 -15.33
CA ALA A 147 -13.62 -10.03 -16.37
C ALA A 147 -13.93 -8.61 -15.85
N TYR A 148 -13.46 -7.60 -16.57
CA TYR A 148 -13.72 -6.20 -16.23
C TYR A 148 -15.16 -5.80 -16.59
N GLU A 149 -15.87 -5.19 -15.64
CA GLU A 149 -17.29 -4.81 -15.79
C GLU A 149 -17.51 -3.29 -15.70
N GLY A 150 -16.45 -2.48 -15.56
CA GLY A 150 -16.51 -1.00 -15.42
C GLY A 150 -17.06 -0.50 -14.08
N ASN A 151 -18.06 -1.17 -13.50
CA ASN A 151 -18.57 -0.84 -12.18
C ASN A 151 -17.68 -1.42 -11.07
N ILE A 152 -16.65 -0.67 -10.69
CA ILE A 152 -15.68 -1.10 -9.67
C ILE A 152 -16.00 -0.65 -8.25
N LYS A 153 -17.03 0.18 -8.02
CA LYS A 153 -17.28 0.85 -6.71
C LYS A 153 -17.35 -0.14 -5.55
N LEU A 154 -18.16 -1.20 -5.69
CA LEU A 154 -18.30 -2.22 -4.64
C LEU A 154 -16.98 -2.96 -4.38
N ARG A 155 -16.17 -3.16 -5.43
CA ARG A 155 -14.86 -3.81 -5.32
C ARG A 155 -13.84 -2.88 -4.67
N ALA A 156 -13.83 -1.59 -5.02
CA ALA A 156 -12.98 -0.57 -4.40
C ALA A 156 -13.23 -0.48 -2.88
N GLU A 157 -14.50 -0.52 -2.45
CA GLU A 157 -14.82 -0.59 -1.01
C GLU A 157 -14.26 -1.85 -0.34
N LYS A 158 -14.27 -3.01 -1.00
CA LYS A 158 -13.58 -4.21 -0.49
C LYS A 158 -12.07 -4.02 -0.42
N MET A 159 -11.46 -3.38 -1.43
CA MET A 159 -10.01 -3.15 -1.48
C MET A 159 -9.49 -2.28 -0.33
N LYS A 160 -10.33 -1.43 0.29
CA LYS A 160 -9.96 -0.68 1.50
C LYS A 160 -9.50 -1.57 2.67
N LYS A 161 -9.91 -2.85 2.67
CA LYS A 161 -9.51 -3.85 3.68
C LYS A 161 -8.16 -4.52 3.37
N MET A 162 -7.59 -4.33 2.18
CA MET A 162 -6.24 -4.83 1.87
C MET A 162 -5.25 -4.33 2.90
N SER A 163 -4.21 -5.11 3.20
CA SER A 163 -3.13 -4.59 4.03
C SER A 163 -2.32 -3.55 3.25
N ALA A 164 -1.77 -2.56 3.96
CA ALA A 164 -0.88 -1.57 3.40
C ALA A 164 0.34 -2.21 2.75
N GLU A 165 0.84 -3.32 3.33
CA GLU A 165 1.90 -4.14 2.72
C GLU A 165 1.51 -4.67 1.34
N GLN A 166 0.30 -5.26 1.19
CA GLN A 166 -0.18 -5.77 -0.10
C GLN A 166 -0.24 -4.66 -1.16
N VAL A 167 -0.80 -3.50 -0.80
CA VAL A 167 -0.91 -2.36 -1.71
C VAL A 167 0.47 -1.80 -2.07
N GLN A 168 1.35 -1.61 -1.08
CA GLN A 168 2.72 -1.13 -1.31
C GLN A 168 3.53 -2.10 -2.17
N SER A 169 3.36 -3.41 -2.00
CA SER A 169 4.01 -4.41 -2.85
C SER A 169 3.60 -4.28 -4.33
N ALA A 170 2.34 -3.93 -4.60
CA ALA A 170 1.85 -3.69 -5.96
C ALA A 170 2.44 -2.40 -6.55
N LEU A 171 2.52 -1.33 -5.77
CA LEU A 171 3.14 -0.07 -6.21
C LEU A 171 4.65 -0.25 -6.47
N VAL A 172 5.35 -0.97 -5.59
CA VAL A 172 6.78 -1.29 -5.77
C VAL A 172 7.00 -2.14 -7.03
N PHE A 173 6.11 -3.09 -7.32
CA PHE A 173 6.16 -3.84 -8.58
C PHE A 173 6.16 -2.91 -9.80
N PHE A 174 5.25 -1.93 -9.88
CA PHE A 174 5.22 -0.97 -10.99
C PHE A 174 6.43 -0.05 -11.02
N TYR A 175 6.92 0.39 -9.85
CA TYR A 175 8.15 1.16 -9.75
C TYR A 175 9.37 0.40 -10.32
N LEU A 176 9.52 -0.87 -9.92
CA LEU A 176 10.59 -1.75 -10.42
C LEU A 176 10.43 -2.01 -11.93
N LEU A 177 9.21 -2.29 -12.40
CA LEU A 177 8.92 -2.48 -13.81
C LEU A 177 9.31 -1.25 -14.65
N GLY A 178 8.95 -0.05 -14.18
CA GLY A 178 9.32 1.20 -14.83
C GLY A 178 10.84 1.40 -14.91
N ASN A 179 11.55 1.17 -13.81
CA ASN A 179 13.01 1.28 -13.78
C ASN A 179 13.69 0.30 -14.75
N VAL A 180 13.28 -0.97 -14.74
CA VAL A 180 13.82 -1.98 -15.67
C VAL A 180 13.56 -1.57 -17.13
N SER A 181 12.38 -1.04 -17.42
CA SER A 181 12.01 -0.57 -18.76
C SER A 181 12.90 0.59 -19.24
N ILE A 182 13.19 1.54 -18.35
CA ILE A 182 14.09 2.67 -18.64
C ILE A 182 15.51 2.16 -18.92
N THR A 183 16.08 1.35 -18.04
CA THR A 183 17.44 0.80 -18.20
C THR A 183 17.58 -0.05 -19.48
N THR A 184 16.54 -0.82 -19.82
CA THR A 184 16.51 -1.63 -21.05
C THR A 184 16.50 -0.74 -22.29
N THR A 185 15.69 0.32 -22.28
CA THR A 185 15.63 1.30 -23.37
C THR A 185 16.98 2.01 -23.57
N GLU A 186 17.62 2.44 -22.48
CA GLU A 186 18.96 3.06 -22.53
C GLU A 186 20.00 2.11 -23.13
N SER A 187 19.98 0.84 -22.71
CA SER A 187 20.90 -0.19 -23.20
C SER A 187 20.73 -0.40 -24.71
N PHE A 188 19.47 -0.53 -25.17
CA PHE A 188 19.13 -0.67 -26.58
C PHE A 188 19.59 0.54 -27.42
N LEU A 189 19.32 1.76 -26.95
CA LEU A 189 19.74 2.99 -27.65
C LEU A 189 21.28 3.10 -27.73
N THR A 190 21.99 2.76 -26.65
CA THR A 190 23.45 2.76 -26.61
C THR A 190 24.05 1.76 -27.60
N GLU A 191 23.49 0.57 -27.70
CA GLU A 191 23.91 -0.44 -28.68
C GLU A 191 23.74 0.06 -30.12
N ARG A 192 22.58 0.66 -30.43
CA ARG A 192 22.32 1.24 -31.76
C ARG A 192 23.31 2.34 -32.12
N LEU A 193 23.62 3.26 -31.19
CA LEU A 193 24.59 4.32 -31.41
C LEU A 193 26.01 3.80 -31.66
N LYS A 194 26.43 2.74 -30.96
CA LYS A 194 27.72 2.07 -31.21
C LYS A 194 27.76 1.40 -32.58
N GLY A 195 26.65 0.79 -33.01
CA GLY A 195 26.50 0.22 -34.35
C GLY A 195 26.62 1.27 -35.45
N THR A 196 25.98 2.43 -35.28
CA THR A 196 26.04 3.53 -36.26
C THR A 196 27.43 4.17 -36.36
N LYS A 197 28.24 4.20 -35.28
CA LYS A 197 29.62 4.72 -35.32
C LYS A 197 30.64 3.77 -35.97
N LYS A 198 30.26 2.52 -36.23
CA LYS A 198 31.13 1.51 -36.88
C LYS A 198 30.87 1.38 -38.39
N GLN A 199 29.88 2.08 -38.93
CA GLN A 199 29.63 2.25 -40.37
C GLN A 199 30.18 3.58 -40.84
#